data_AF-A0A329RQ33-F1
#
_entry.id   AF-A0A329RQ33-F1
#
_cell.length_a   1.000
_cell.length_b   1.000
_cell.length_c   1.000
_cell.angle_alpha   90.00
_cell.angle_beta   90.00
_cell.angle_gamma   90.00
#
_symmetry.space_group_name_H-M   'P 1'
#
loop_
_entity.id
_entity.type
_entity.pdbx_description
1 polymer ?
#
loop_
_entity_poly.entity_id
_entity_poly.type
_entity_poly.pdbx_seq_one_letter_code
_entity_poly.pdbx_strand_id
1 'polypeptide(L)'
;MAQRRLPVSLIVACSVNRVIGKQGKLPWNLPADWAFFSSTTQSQVLVVGRRSFEEFDEPIPNRHTIVVSSTLQRPEIEAAGRRWSGIQVVRTLEQALQLANTDPQYRNCNRVFISGGERLYKEAMDAKVAESCYVSRVQQQIADGDTFFPKWTKQFPNLMYSAKTNGGGSTRVSFEIWADQVPAGFNPDALAIIDYESGATADPTSSEWTTEVAIGEFDYNPAVPVVLPTTPDQRIIVEFTLGVLAPNPTAFLGYISLDGGDFSSLVIPDSPPLFTIAQGAKTEDLPTTANAIKLKHNDHVEVVVVNETPDQHPFHLHAHSPWIVGSGRTSRDNILAGNVTALRLNGPMQHDVFTVPECTTDADGACTDLGYVVFRLNADNPGVWLMHCHIDWHFVLGLAMLFVEAEDVLRDEGLGAFSNNMLLSVCNGNFTL
;
A
#
# COMPACT_ATOMS: atom_id res chain seq x y z
N MET A 1 36.50 5.09 7.56
CA MET A 1 35.06 4.77 7.52
C MET A 1 34.75 4.29 6.11
N ALA A 2 34.06 3.16 5.94
CA ALA A 2 33.65 2.72 4.61
C ALA A 2 32.72 3.77 3.99
N GLN A 3 32.97 4.17 2.75
CA GLN A 3 32.07 5.06 2.02
C GLN A 3 30.69 4.40 1.93
N ARG A 4 29.64 5.12 2.33
CA ARG A 4 28.25 4.71 2.16
C ARG A 4 28.02 4.44 0.66
N ARG A 5 27.45 3.28 0.34
CA ARG A 5 27.02 2.90 -1.00
C ARG A 5 25.55 2.50 -0.94
N LEU A 6 24.69 3.30 -1.58
CA LEU A 6 23.29 2.97 -1.79
C LEU A 6 23.16 1.84 -2.81
N PRO A 7 22.37 0.79 -2.53
CA PRO A 7 21.93 -0.17 -3.53
C PRO A 7 21.29 0.53 -4.73
N VAL A 8 21.54 -0.01 -5.93
CA VAL A 8 21.02 0.53 -7.19
C VAL A 8 20.06 -0.46 -7.81
N SER A 9 18.88 0.01 -8.18
CA SER A 9 17.85 -0.76 -8.86
C SER A 9 17.43 -0.10 -10.15
N LEU A 10 17.07 -0.90 -11.15
CA LEU A 10 16.31 -0.44 -12.29
C LEU A 10 14.82 -0.50 -11.93
N ILE A 11 14.00 0.44 -12.40
CA ILE A 11 12.55 0.34 -12.33
C ILE A 11 11.95 0.70 -13.69
N VAL A 12 11.10 -0.16 -14.25
CA VAL A 12 10.61 -0.02 -15.62
C VAL A 12 9.24 -0.65 -15.81
N ALA A 13 8.40 -0.03 -16.64
CA ALA A 13 7.22 -0.67 -17.22
C ALA A 13 7.54 -1.09 -18.66
N CYS A 14 7.37 -2.37 -19.01
CA CYS A 14 7.64 -2.85 -20.36
C CYS A 14 6.63 -3.90 -20.83
N SER A 15 6.40 -3.93 -22.13
CA SER A 15 5.51 -4.90 -22.78
C SER A 15 6.12 -6.31 -22.80
N VAL A 16 5.36 -7.34 -23.21
CA VAL A 16 5.91 -8.71 -23.35
C VAL A 16 7.08 -8.78 -24.34
N ASN A 17 7.11 -7.88 -25.32
CA ASN A 17 8.19 -7.71 -26.28
C ASN A 17 9.20 -6.61 -25.89
N ARG A 18 9.23 -6.21 -24.61
CA ARG A 18 10.17 -5.24 -23.98
C ARG A 18 10.08 -3.81 -24.48
N VAL A 19 8.99 -3.42 -25.13
CA VAL A 19 8.78 -2.02 -25.53
C VAL A 19 8.54 -1.19 -24.28
N ILE A 20 9.23 -0.06 -24.18
CA ILE A 20 9.07 0.94 -23.11
C ILE A 20 8.72 2.34 -23.64
N GLY A 21 8.71 2.50 -24.96
CA GLY A 21 8.41 3.78 -25.57
C GLY A 21 8.01 3.64 -27.03
N LYS A 22 7.15 4.55 -27.43
CA LYS A 22 6.71 4.77 -28.80
C LYS A 22 6.54 6.26 -29.01
N GLN A 23 7.27 6.84 -29.96
CA GLN A 23 7.25 8.27 -30.28
C GLN A 23 7.52 9.16 -29.04
N GLY A 24 8.40 8.70 -28.15
CA GLY A 24 8.78 9.43 -26.93
C GLY A 24 7.74 9.44 -25.82
N LYS A 25 6.79 8.50 -25.82
CA LYS A 25 5.82 8.30 -24.73
C LYS A 25 5.65 6.82 -24.41
N LEU A 26 5.14 6.53 -23.21
CA LEU A 26 4.65 5.19 -22.87
C LEU A 26 3.45 4.83 -23.79
N PRO A 27 3.38 3.60 -24.33
CA PRO A 27 2.28 3.16 -25.20
C PRO A 27 0.93 2.96 -24.49
N TRP A 28 0.86 3.16 -23.18
CA TRP A 28 -0.30 2.89 -22.33
C TRP A 28 -0.41 3.92 -21.21
N ASN A 29 -1.58 3.96 -20.57
CA ASN A 29 -1.82 4.64 -19.32
C ASN A 29 -2.38 3.61 -18.32
N LEU A 30 -1.56 3.20 -17.35
CA LEU A 30 -1.87 2.11 -16.43
C LEU A 30 -1.79 2.64 -14.98
N PRO A 31 -2.93 2.99 -14.35
CA PRO A 31 -2.95 3.50 -12.98
C PRO A 31 -2.25 2.60 -11.97
N ALA A 32 -2.35 1.28 -12.11
CA ALA A 32 -1.69 0.35 -11.19
C ALA A 32 -0.15 0.42 -11.32
N ASP A 33 0.37 0.58 -12.54
CA ASP A 33 1.81 0.76 -12.76
C ASP A 33 2.30 2.08 -12.14
N TRP A 34 1.52 3.15 -12.32
CA TRP A 34 1.82 4.43 -11.67
C TRP A 34 1.81 4.31 -10.15
N ALA A 35 0.82 3.62 -9.57
CA ALA A 35 0.74 3.39 -8.13
C ALA A 35 1.96 2.59 -7.63
N PHE A 36 2.35 1.53 -8.34
CA PHE A 36 3.54 0.73 -8.02
C PHE A 36 4.83 1.54 -8.12
N PHE A 37 5.03 2.29 -9.21
CA PHE A 37 6.18 3.17 -9.38
C PHE A 37 6.23 4.25 -8.27
N SER A 38 5.07 4.83 -7.97
CA SER A 38 4.91 5.91 -7.00
C SER A 38 5.12 5.43 -5.57
N SER A 39 4.69 4.24 -5.18
CA SER A 39 5.00 3.71 -3.84
C SER A 39 6.47 3.26 -3.75
N THR A 40 6.95 2.53 -4.76
CA THR A 40 8.29 1.93 -4.75
C THR A 40 9.41 2.95 -4.67
N THR A 41 9.27 4.09 -5.37
CA THR A 41 10.35 5.08 -5.46
C THR A 41 10.21 6.22 -4.44
N GLN A 42 9.24 6.17 -3.52
CA GLN A 42 8.93 7.26 -2.59
C GLN A 42 10.07 7.49 -1.60
N SER A 43 10.43 8.75 -1.37
CA SER A 43 11.53 9.16 -0.49
C SER A 43 12.90 8.58 -0.89
N GLN A 44 13.03 8.10 -2.13
CA GLN A 44 14.27 7.55 -2.69
C GLN A 44 14.89 8.50 -3.72
N VAL A 45 16.09 8.15 -4.19
CA VAL A 45 16.76 8.86 -5.28
C VAL A 45 16.32 8.25 -6.61
N LEU A 46 15.79 9.08 -7.50
CA LEU A 46 15.37 8.74 -8.84
C LEU A 46 16.36 9.33 -9.86
N VAL A 47 17.03 8.47 -10.62
CA VAL A 47 17.95 8.87 -11.69
C VAL A 47 17.26 8.66 -13.04
N VAL A 48 17.14 9.73 -13.81
CA VAL A 48 16.45 9.73 -15.11
C VAL A 48 17.30 10.37 -16.19
N GLY A 49 17.15 9.90 -17.42
CA GLY A 49 17.68 10.56 -18.60
C GLY A 49 16.82 11.75 -19.01
N ARG A 50 17.43 12.73 -19.68
CA ARG A 50 16.76 13.97 -20.11
C ARG A 50 15.40 13.76 -20.80
N ARG A 51 15.30 12.84 -21.77
CA ARG A 51 14.06 12.62 -22.52
C ARG A 51 12.92 12.12 -21.63
N SER A 52 13.21 11.15 -20.76
CA SER A 52 12.23 10.64 -19.80
C SER A 52 11.84 11.69 -18.77
N PHE A 53 12.76 12.58 -18.39
CA PHE A 53 12.44 13.73 -17.55
C PHE A 53 11.52 14.73 -18.26
N GLU A 54 11.75 15.00 -19.54
CA GLU A 54 10.94 15.90 -20.39
C GLU A 54 9.53 15.35 -20.67
N GLU A 55 9.24 14.08 -20.37
CA GLU A 55 7.90 13.49 -20.47
C GLU A 55 6.97 13.88 -19.31
N PHE A 56 7.53 14.34 -18.18
CA PHE A 56 6.75 14.77 -17.03
C PHE A 56 6.48 16.27 -17.09
N ASP A 57 5.22 16.67 -16.88
CA ASP A 57 4.85 18.09 -16.80
C ASP A 57 5.35 18.75 -15.50
N GLU A 58 5.51 17.95 -14.43
CA GLU A 58 6.00 18.36 -13.12
C GLU A 58 6.89 17.26 -12.51
N PRO A 59 7.85 17.59 -11.62
CA PRO A 59 8.61 16.57 -10.94
C PRO A 59 7.74 15.74 -10.02
N ILE A 60 8.09 14.47 -9.91
CA ILE A 60 7.34 13.51 -9.13
C ILE A 60 7.51 13.85 -7.64
N PRO A 61 6.42 14.13 -6.90
CA PRO A 61 6.51 14.61 -5.52
C PRO A 61 7.12 13.57 -4.59
N ASN A 62 7.67 14.06 -3.47
CA ASN A 62 8.23 13.26 -2.37
C ASN A 62 9.40 12.34 -2.78
N ARG A 63 10.24 12.78 -3.73
CA ARG A 63 11.41 12.05 -4.23
C ARG A 63 12.54 12.99 -4.59
N HIS A 64 13.75 12.45 -4.58
CA HIS A 64 14.94 13.18 -5.00
C HIS A 64 15.29 12.84 -6.45
N THR A 65 15.14 13.79 -7.38
CA THR A 65 15.39 13.54 -8.80
C THR A 65 16.77 14.04 -9.25
N ILE A 66 17.54 13.16 -9.91
CA ILE A 66 18.82 13.47 -10.56
C ILE A 66 18.68 13.20 -12.07
N VAL A 67 18.87 14.24 -12.88
CA VAL A 67 18.78 14.16 -14.34
C VAL A 67 20.17 14.00 -14.94
N VAL A 68 20.37 12.94 -15.72
CA VAL A 68 21.59 12.71 -16.51
C VAL A 68 21.41 13.30 -17.90
N SER A 69 22.19 14.33 -18.23
CA SER A 69 22.07 15.05 -19.50
C SER A 69 23.37 15.69 -19.98
N SER A 70 23.67 15.55 -21.27
CA SER A 70 24.78 16.25 -21.92
C SER A 70 24.41 17.65 -22.44
N THR A 71 23.12 17.99 -22.52
CA THR A 71 22.64 19.27 -23.07
C THR A 71 21.97 20.14 -22.03
N LEU A 72 21.10 19.56 -21.19
CA LEU A 72 20.37 20.28 -20.15
C LEU A 72 21.35 20.86 -19.14
N GLN A 73 21.10 22.10 -18.71
CA GLN A 73 21.89 22.77 -17.68
C GLN A 73 21.02 23.18 -16.49
N ARG A 74 21.62 23.19 -15.30
CA ARG A 74 20.94 23.57 -14.05
C ARG A 74 20.23 24.94 -14.12
N PRO A 75 20.78 25.99 -14.75
CA PRO A 75 20.08 27.28 -14.88
C PRO A 75 18.77 27.21 -15.66
N GLU A 76 18.62 26.26 -16.59
CA GLU A 76 17.38 26.08 -17.37
C GLU A 76 16.25 25.51 -16.51
N ILE A 77 16.60 24.68 -15.51
CA ILE A 77 15.66 24.13 -14.52
C ILE A 77 15.28 25.20 -13.49
N GLU A 78 16.26 25.99 -13.01
CA GLU A 78 16.03 27.07 -12.06
C GLU A 78 15.17 28.19 -12.67
N ALA A 79 15.31 28.45 -13.99
CA ALA A 79 14.47 29.37 -14.74
C ALA A 79 13.01 28.89 -14.90
N ALA A 80 12.74 27.59 -14.79
CA ALA A 80 11.39 27.01 -14.84
C ALA A 80 10.59 27.22 -13.52
N GLY A 81 11.16 27.93 -12.54
CA GLY A 81 10.49 28.38 -11.32
C GLY A 81 10.49 27.35 -10.18
N ARG A 82 9.66 27.61 -9.15
CA ARG A 82 9.58 26.75 -7.94
C ARG A 82 9.19 25.29 -8.22
N ARG A 83 8.57 25.02 -9.38
CA ARG A 83 8.11 23.69 -9.77
C ARG A 83 9.23 22.66 -9.85
N TRP A 84 10.45 23.07 -10.17
CA TRP A 84 11.58 22.15 -10.38
C TRP A 84 12.72 22.34 -9.36
N SER A 85 12.42 22.96 -8.21
CA SER A 85 13.41 23.17 -7.15
C SER A 85 13.86 21.86 -6.53
N GLY A 86 15.18 21.68 -6.33
CA GLY A 86 15.76 20.49 -5.70
C GLY A 86 16.25 19.42 -6.68
N ILE A 87 16.03 19.59 -7.99
CA ILE A 87 16.58 18.69 -9.01
C ILE A 87 18.06 18.96 -9.24
N GLN A 88 18.82 17.86 -9.32
CA GLN A 88 20.23 17.90 -9.68
C GLN A 88 20.42 17.48 -11.13
N VAL A 89 21.30 18.16 -11.85
CA VAL A 89 21.68 17.79 -13.23
C VAL A 89 23.14 17.41 -13.25
N VAL A 90 23.42 16.22 -13.78
CA VAL A 90 24.78 15.69 -13.91
C VAL A 90 25.03 15.21 -15.34
N ARG A 91 26.29 14.99 -15.71
CA ARG A 91 26.68 14.64 -17.09
C ARG A 91 26.70 13.13 -17.34
N THR A 92 26.94 12.33 -16.31
CA THR A 92 27.13 10.88 -16.44
C THR A 92 26.38 10.12 -15.35
N LEU A 93 26.13 8.83 -15.59
CA LEU A 93 25.57 7.94 -14.57
C LEU A 93 26.46 7.88 -13.33
N GLU A 94 27.78 7.81 -13.52
CA GLU A 94 28.75 7.78 -12.42
C GLU A 94 28.63 8.99 -11.50
N GLN A 95 28.48 10.19 -12.07
CA GLN A 95 28.26 11.42 -11.28
C GLN A 95 26.94 11.36 -10.52
N ALA A 96 25.87 10.81 -11.10
CA ALA A 96 24.60 10.63 -10.40
C ALA A 96 24.75 9.72 -9.17
N LEU A 97 25.41 8.59 -9.35
CA LEU A 97 25.64 7.62 -8.28
C LEU A 97 26.59 8.17 -7.20
N GLN A 98 27.63 8.91 -7.59
CA GLN A 98 28.50 9.57 -6.63
C GLN A 98 27.71 10.59 -5.80
N LEU A 99 26.95 11.46 -6.47
CA LEU A 99 26.14 12.49 -5.83
C LEU A 99 25.13 11.88 -4.84
N ALA A 100 24.44 10.81 -5.24
CA ALA A 100 23.51 10.06 -4.40
C ALA A 100 24.15 9.52 -3.11
N ASN A 101 25.45 9.21 -3.14
CA ASN A 101 26.18 8.66 -2.01
C ASN A 101 26.85 9.70 -1.12
N THR A 102 27.18 10.88 -1.67
CA THR A 102 27.97 11.90 -0.96
C THR A 102 27.17 13.09 -0.47
N ASP A 103 26.05 13.43 -1.12
CA ASP A 103 25.27 14.61 -0.75
C ASP A 103 24.44 14.34 0.52
N PRO A 104 24.56 15.21 1.56
CA PRO A 104 23.79 15.06 2.80
C PRO A 104 22.27 14.99 2.61
N GLN A 105 21.73 15.57 1.53
CA GLN A 105 20.29 15.58 1.28
C GLN A 105 19.72 14.17 1.04
N TYR A 106 20.55 13.20 0.62
CA TYR A 106 20.11 11.83 0.35
C TYR A 106 20.38 10.86 1.51
N ARG A 107 20.78 11.37 2.69
CA ARG A 107 21.17 10.53 3.84
C ARG A 107 20.04 9.62 4.34
N ASN A 108 18.78 10.00 4.16
CA ASN A 108 17.64 9.18 4.58
C ASN A 108 17.10 8.28 3.46
N CYS A 109 17.67 8.33 2.26
CA CYS A 109 17.34 7.40 1.20
C CYS A 109 17.99 6.04 1.48
N ASN A 110 17.32 4.97 1.06
CA ASN A 110 17.78 3.59 1.19
C ASN A 110 18.24 3.01 -0.14
N ARG A 111 17.87 3.62 -1.28
CA ARG A 111 18.11 3.09 -2.62
C ARG A 111 18.17 4.19 -3.68
N VAL A 112 18.89 3.89 -4.77
CA VAL A 112 18.85 4.64 -6.03
C VAL A 112 18.05 3.84 -7.05
N PHE A 113 17.04 4.46 -7.67
CA PHE A 113 16.28 3.91 -8.77
C PHE A 113 16.68 4.58 -10.09
N ILE A 114 17.16 3.79 -11.04
CA ILE A 114 17.36 4.21 -12.42
C ILE A 114 16.05 3.96 -13.16
N SER A 115 15.40 5.04 -13.60
CA SER A 115 14.05 5.03 -14.19
C SER A 115 14.06 5.45 -15.66
N GLY A 116 15.10 5.03 -16.38
CA GLY A 116 15.21 5.15 -17.82
C GLY A 116 15.80 6.48 -18.31
N GLY A 117 15.84 6.72 -19.63
CA GLY A 117 15.39 5.84 -20.71
C GLY A 117 16.37 4.74 -21.12
N GLU A 118 16.13 4.11 -22.28
CA GLU A 118 16.89 2.96 -22.82
C GLU A 118 18.42 3.10 -22.68
N ARG A 119 18.97 4.26 -23.07
CA ARG A 119 20.41 4.52 -22.94
C ARG A 119 20.90 4.39 -21.50
N LEU A 120 20.18 4.95 -20.54
CA LEU A 120 20.59 4.96 -19.14
C LEU A 120 20.44 3.57 -18.52
N TYR A 121 19.39 2.83 -18.88
CA TYR A 121 19.28 1.41 -18.51
C TYR A 121 20.46 0.60 -19.03
N LYS A 122 20.79 0.76 -20.31
CA LYS A 122 21.92 0.05 -20.93
C LYS A 122 23.24 0.41 -20.26
N GLU A 123 23.50 1.70 -20.01
CA GLU A 123 24.70 2.18 -19.33
C GLU A 123 24.83 1.57 -17.93
N ALA A 124 23.73 1.53 -17.16
CA ALA A 124 23.71 0.93 -15.83
C ALA A 124 23.94 -0.58 -15.83
N MET A 125 23.35 -1.28 -16.80
CA MET A 125 23.50 -2.72 -16.97
C MET A 125 24.92 -3.09 -17.43
N ASP A 126 25.45 -2.40 -18.44
CA ASP A 126 26.79 -2.61 -18.98
C ASP A 126 27.88 -2.34 -17.92
N ALA A 127 27.70 -1.30 -17.10
CA ALA A 127 28.58 -0.99 -15.97
C ALA A 127 28.41 -1.93 -14.76
N LYS A 128 27.40 -2.81 -14.77
CA LYS A 128 27.06 -3.72 -13.66
C LYS A 128 26.91 -3.02 -12.32
N VAL A 129 26.31 -1.82 -12.32
CA VAL A 129 26.11 -1.04 -11.10
C VAL A 129 24.79 -1.35 -10.41
N ALA A 130 23.80 -1.87 -11.15
CA ALA A 130 22.49 -2.27 -10.62
C ALA A 130 22.50 -3.71 -10.10
N GLU A 131 21.86 -3.92 -8.95
CA GLU A 131 21.76 -5.18 -8.21
C GLU A 131 20.36 -5.82 -8.37
N SER A 132 19.35 -5.01 -8.74
CA SER A 132 17.98 -5.48 -8.94
C SER A 132 17.23 -4.70 -10.02
N CYS A 133 16.12 -5.28 -10.48
CA CYS A 133 15.29 -4.73 -11.53
C CYS A 133 13.80 -4.95 -11.19
N TYR A 134 13.08 -3.86 -11.00
CA TYR A 134 11.65 -3.81 -10.74
C TYR A 134 10.95 -3.64 -12.09
N VAL A 135 10.14 -4.62 -12.48
CA VAL A 135 9.53 -4.69 -13.81
C VAL A 135 8.03 -4.77 -13.68
N SER A 136 7.32 -3.76 -14.17
CA SER A 136 5.90 -3.86 -14.48
C SER A 136 5.77 -4.48 -15.88
N ARG A 137 5.59 -5.80 -15.94
CA ARG A 137 5.41 -6.54 -17.19
C ARG A 137 3.97 -6.40 -17.66
N VAL A 138 3.77 -5.52 -18.63
CA VAL A 138 2.47 -5.28 -19.27
C VAL A 138 2.18 -6.43 -20.23
N GLN A 139 1.06 -7.14 -20.02
CA GLN A 139 0.66 -8.33 -20.77
C GLN A 139 0.07 -7.96 -22.14
N GLN A 140 0.78 -7.11 -22.88
CA GLN A 140 0.47 -6.66 -24.22
C GLN A 140 1.70 -6.77 -25.11
N GLN A 141 1.50 -6.99 -26.40
CA GLN A 141 2.55 -6.93 -27.41
C GLN A 141 2.38 -5.66 -28.25
N ILE A 142 3.42 -4.82 -28.29
CA ILE A 142 3.40 -3.54 -29.00
C ILE A 142 4.19 -3.68 -30.31
N ALA A 143 3.52 -3.70 -31.45
CA ALA A 143 4.15 -4.01 -32.74
C ALA A 143 5.11 -2.91 -33.24
N ASP A 144 4.84 -1.65 -32.90
CA ASP A 144 5.52 -0.46 -33.43
C ASP A 144 6.20 0.39 -32.34
N GLY A 145 6.70 -0.27 -31.30
CA GLY A 145 7.58 0.35 -30.31
C GLY A 145 8.95 0.69 -30.89
N ASP A 146 9.51 1.83 -30.48
CA ASP A 146 10.81 2.33 -30.96
C ASP A 146 11.90 2.34 -29.88
N THR A 147 11.51 2.20 -28.62
CA THR A 147 12.40 2.23 -27.46
C THR A 147 12.20 0.96 -26.65
N PHE A 148 13.30 0.28 -26.32
CA PHE A 148 13.25 -1.06 -25.73
C PHE A 148 14.02 -1.15 -24.42
N PHE A 149 13.47 -1.90 -23.47
CA PHE A 149 14.22 -2.30 -22.29
C PHE A 149 15.22 -3.40 -22.64
N PRO A 150 16.49 -3.31 -22.22
CA PRO A 150 17.46 -4.38 -22.42
C PRO A 150 16.98 -5.70 -21.77
N LYS A 151 17.42 -6.83 -22.30
CA LYS A 151 17.08 -8.14 -21.72
C LYS A 151 17.75 -8.28 -20.35
N TRP A 152 16.96 -8.15 -19.28
CA TRP A 152 17.44 -8.10 -17.90
C TRP A 152 17.67 -9.47 -17.27
N THR A 153 16.93 -10.51 -17.69
CA THR A 153 16.97 -11.84 -17.07
C THR A 153 18.33 -12.55 -17.12
N LYS A 154 19.26 -12.09 -17.99
CA LYS A 154 20.64 -12.60 -18.00
C LYS A 154 21.48 -12.02 -16.86
N GLN A 155 21.22 -10.76 -16.48
CA GLN A 155 21.94 -10.06 -15.42
C GLN A 155 21.27 -10.23 -14.05
N PHE A 156 19.94 -10.31 -14.05
CA PHE A 156 19.12 -10.55 -12.86
C PHE A 156 18.33 -11.85 -13.08
N PRO A 157 18.96 -13.03 -12.87
CA PRO A 157 18.33 -14.31 -13.17
C PRO A 157 17.29 -14.74 -12.12
N ASN A 158 17.33 -14.16 -10.92
CA ASN A 158 16.50 -14.58 -9.80
C ASN A 158 15.23 -13.73 -9.75
N LEU A 159 14.06 -14.36 -9.91
CA LEU A 159 12.77 -13.72 -9.68
C LEU A 159 12.47 -13.79 -8.17
N MET A 160 12.49 -12.64 -7.51
CA MET A 160 12.36 -12.51 -6.06
C MET A 160 10.92 -12.28 -5.61
N TYR A 161 10.10 -11.71 -6.49
CA TYR A 161 8.71 -11.39 -6.25
C TYR A 161 7.96 -11.32 -7.57
N SER A 162 6.72 -11.79 -7.60
CA SER A 162 5.81 -11.61 -8.72
C SER A 162 4.37 -11.50 -8.23
N ALA A 163 3.65 -10.46 -8.62
CA ALA A 163 2.20 -10.34 -8.40
C ALA A 163 1.49 -9.92 -9.68
N LYS A 164 0.33 -10.52 -9.96
CA LYS A 164 -0.52 -10.17 -11.10
C LYS A 164 -1.64 -9.26 -10.62
N THR A 165 -1.95 -8.22 -11.38
CA THR A 165 -3.05 -7.30 -11.09
C THR A 165 -3.71 -6.79 -12.37
N ASN A 166 -4.85 -6.11 -12.22
CA ASN A 166 -5.41 -5.28 -13.28
C ASN A 166 -4.61 -3.98 -13.39
N GLY A 167 -4.02 -3.72 -14.56
CA GLY A 167 -3.29 -2.49 -14.86
C GLY A 167 -4.18 -1.27 -15.06
N GLY A 168 -5.47 -1.49 -15.33
CA GLY A 168 -6.44 -0.49 -15.77
C GLY A 168 -7.22 -1.00 -16.99
N GLY A 169 -8.56 -0.89 -16.94
CA GLY A 169 -9.44 -1.46 -17.97
C GLY A 169 -9.27 -2.98 -18.09
N SER A 170 -9.01 -3.46 -19.31
CA SER A 170 -8.77 -4.89 -19.62
C SER A 170 -7.29 -5.28 -19.60
N THR A 171 -6.37 -4.35 -19.34
CA THR A 171 -4.93 -4.62 -19.45
C THR A 171 -4.40 -5.28 -18.19
N ARG A 172 -3.82 -6.47 -18.30
CA ARG A 172 -3.17 -7.15 -17.17
C ARG A 172 -1.70 -6.73 -17.04
N VAL A 173 -1.24 -6.60 -15.80
CA VAL A 173 0.16 -6.28 -15.47
C VAL A 173 0.66 -7.27 -14.44
N SER A 174 1.95 -7.62 -14.54
CA SER A 174 2.66 -8.38 -13.51
C SER A 174 3.78 -7.54 -12.95
N PHE A 175 3.78 -7.27 -11.64
CA PHE A 175 4.88 -6.61 -10.96
C PHE A 175 5.90 -7.65 -10.55
N GLU A 176 7.11 -7.53 -11.07
CA GLU A 176 8.20 -8.48 -10.85
C GLU A 176 9.40 -7.76 -10.23
N ILE A 177 10.05 -8.39 -9.26
CA ILE A 177 11.35 -7.93 -8.75
C ILE A 177 12.38 -8.99 -9.08
N TRP A 178 13.38 -8.61 -9.86
CA TRP A 178 14.50 -9.47 -10.23
C TRP A 178 15.76 -9.02 -9.50
N ALA A 179 16.63 -9.95 -9.11
CA ALA A 179 17.91 -9.63 -8.46
C ALA A 179 19.08 -10.40 -9.09
N ASP A 180 20.27 -9.82 -9.03
CA ASP A 180 21.51 -10.46 -9.49
C ASP A 180 21.93 -11.58 -8.53
N GLN A 181 21.64 -11.41 -7.24
CA GLN A 181 21.89 -12.35 -6.16
C GLN A 181 20.65 -12.48 -5.28
N VAL A 182 20.45 -13.67 -4.71
CA VAL A 182 19.46 -13.90 -3.64
C VAL A 182 20.15 -13.57 -2.31
N PRO A 183 19.64 -12.61 -1.51
CA PRO A 183 20.20 -12.31 -0.20
C PRO A 183 20.22 -13.57 0.68
N ALA A 184 21.28 -13.72 1.48
CA ALA A 184 21.36 -14.84 2.41
C ALA A 184 20.13 -14.87 3.33
N GLY A 185 19.47 -16.02 3.39
CA GLY A 185 18.23 -16.21 4.17
C GLY A 185 16.94 -15.79 3.45
N PHE A 186 17.00 -15.23 2.24
CA PHE A 186 15.81 -14.97 1.44
C PHE A 186 15.40 -16.23 0.67
N ASN A 187 14.16 -16.67 0.87
CA ASN A 187 13.59 -17.77 0.09
C ASN A 187 12.57 -17.21 -0.93
N PRO A 188 12.92 -17.12 -2.24
CA PRO A 188 12.01 -16.61 -3.26
C PRO A 188 10.82 -17.54 -3.52
N ASP A 189 10.95 -18.83 -3.22
CA ASP A 189 9.91 -19.84 -3.43
C ASP A 189 8.98 -19.95 -2.20
N ALA A 190 9.26 -19.20 -1.13
CA ALA A 190 8.54 -19.23 0.15
C ALA A 190 8.39 -20.64 0.75
N LEU A 191 9.34 -21.53 0.47
CA LEU A 191 9.40 -22.89 1.03
C LEU A 191 10.09 -22.92 2.41
N ALA A 192 9.90 -23.99 3.15
CA ALA A 192 10.65 -24.27 4.38
C ALA A 192 11.08 -25.73 4.40
N ILE A 193 12.22 -26.01 5.02
CA ILE A 193 12.70 -27.36 5.26
C ILE A 193 12.24 -27.78 6.67
N ILE A 194 11.57 -28.92 6.76
CA ILE A 194 11.20 -29.55 8.04
C ILE A 194 12.04 -30.81 8.18
N ASP A 195 13.03 -30.77 9.07
CA ASP A 195 13.86 -31.92 9.41
C ASP A 195 13.36 -32.58 10.69
N TYR A 196 13.16 -33.89 10.64
CA TYR A 196 12.84 -34.70 11.82
C TYR A 196 14.09 -35.24 12.53
N GLU A 197 15.26 -35.15 11.89
CA GLU A 197 16.54 -35.65 12.39
C GLU A 197 17.50 -34.52 12.74
N SER A 198 18.17 -34.63 13.88
CA SER A 198 19.18 -33.65 14.30
C SER A 198 20.43 -33.74 13.40
N GLY A 199 20.83 -32.61 12.80
CA GLY A 199 22.03 -32.53 11.95
C GLY A 199 21.81 -32.96 10.50
N ALA A 200 20.55 -33.10 10.05
CA ALA A 200 20.23 -33.26 8.65
C ALA A 200 20.76 -32.05 7.83
N THR A 201 21.33 -32.34 6.66
CA THR A 201 21.90 -31.35 5.74
C THR A 201 21.46 -31.57 4.29
N ALA A 202 20.65 -32.60 4.05
CA ALA A 202 20.14 -32.92 2.72
C ALA A 202 18.85 -32.15 2.46
N ASP A 203 18.71 -31.60 1.26
CA ASP A 203 17.47 -30.94 0.85
C ASP A 203 16.30 -31.95 0.77
N PRO A 204 15.06 -31.54 1.13
CA PRO A 204 13.90 -32.41 1.02
C PRO A 204 13.66 -32.88 -0.42
N THR A 205 13.37 -34.17 -0.57
CA THR A 205 12.89 -34.76 -1.84
C THR A 205 11.38 -35.03 -1.80
N SER A 206 10.65 -34.33 -0.93
CA SER A 206 9.20 -34.40 -0.84
C SER A 206 8.55 -33.99 -2.16
N SER A 207 7.49 -34.69 -2.56
CA SER A 207 6.70 -34.28 -3.73
C SER A 207 5.74 -33.17 -3.35
N GLU A 208 5.45 -32.28 -4.30
CA GLU A 208 4.44 -31.24 -4.14
C GLU A 208 3.08 -31.84 -3.80
N TRP A 209 2.34 -31.15 -2.94
CA TRP A 209 0.97 -31.51 -2.63
C TRP A 209 0.07 -31.10 -3.79
N THR A 210 -0.70 -32.03 -4.35
CA THR A 210 -1.48 -31.79 -5.59
C THR A 210 -2.90 -31.28 -5.34
N THR A 211 -3.29 -31.05 -4.09
CA THR A 211 -4.69 -30.76 -3.72
C THR A 211 -4.79 -29.54 -2.83
N GLU A 212 -5.00 -28.38 -3.43
CA GLU A 212 -5.30 -27.17 -2.68
C GLU A 212 -6.80 -27.11 -2.36
N VAL A 213 -7.13 -26.84 -1.10
CA VAL A 213 -8.50 -26.56 -0.66
C VAL A 213 -8.49 -25.17 -0.04
N ALA A 214 -9.19 -24.23 -0.66
CA ALA A 214 -9.45 -22.94 -0.05
C ALA A 214 -10.55 -23.11 1.00
N ILE A 215 -10.26 -22.73 2.24
CA ILE A 215 -11.23 -22.67 3.33
C ILE A 215 -11.61 -21.20 3.48
N GLY A 216 -12.91 -20.89 3.41
CA GLY A 216 -13.37 -19.54 3.65
C GLY A 216 -13.06 -19.13 5.08
N GLU A 217 -12.52 -17.93 5.26
CA GLU A 217 -12.22 -17.40 6.60
C GLU A 217 -13.46 -17.42 7.51
N PHE A 218 -14.64 -17.18 6.93
CA PHE A 218 -15.92 -17.20 7.63
C PHE A 218 -16.42 -18.61 8.04
N ASP A 219 -15.81 -19.68 7.52
CA ASP A 219 -16.17 -21.06 7.84
C ASP A 219 -15.53 -21.54 9.15
N TYR A 220 -14.60 -20.76 9.73
CA TYR A 220 -13.98 -21.11 11.01
C TYR A 220 -15.01 -21.09 12.15
N ASN A 221 -14.86 -22.07 13.05
CA ASN A 221 -15.67 -22.20 14.25
C ASN A 221 -14.78 -21.95 15.47
N PRO A 222 -15.10 -20.99 16.35
CA PRO A 222 -14.32 -20.79 17.56
C PRO A 222 -14.43 -22.02 18.47
N ALA A 223 -13.34 -22.40 19.12
CA ALA A 223 -13.33 -23.49 20.09
C ALA A 223 -14.25 -23.21 21.29
N VAL A 224 -14.41 -21.93 21.65
CA VAL A 224 -15.31 -21.45 22.70
C VAL A 224 -16.29 -20.46 22.06
N PRO A 225 -17.54 -20.86 21.75
CA PRO A 225 -18.49 -19.97 21.11
C PRO A 225 -19.03 -18.94 22.10
N VAL A 226 -19.27 -17.72 21.59
CA VAL A 226 -19.95 -16.64 22.30
C VAL A 226 -21.29 -16.38 21.62
N VAL A 227 -22.31 -16.01 22.40
CA VAL A 227 -23.61 -15.56 21.88
C VAL A 227 -23.66 -14.04 21.99
N LEU A 228 -23.83 -13.36 20.86
CA LEU A 228 -23.92 -11.91 20.81
C LEU A 228 -25.36 -11.42 20.96
N PRO A 229 -25.57 -10.17 21.44
CA PRO A 229 -26.88 -9.52 21.41
C PRO A 229 -27.51 -9.56 20.03
N THR A 230 -28.84 -9.59 19.92
CA THR A 230 -29.51 -9.55 18.61
C THR A 230 -29.40 -8.17 17.95
N THR A 231 -29.50 -7.12 18.75
CA THR A 231 -29.50 -5.73 18.31
C THR A 231 -28.23 -5.04 18.79
N PRO A 232 -27.47 -4.36 17.91
CA PRO A 232 -26.39 -3.48 18.34
C PRO A 232 -26.94 -2.16 18.89
N ASP A 233 -26.17 -1.50 19.74
CA ASP A 233 -26.46 -0.16 20.26
C ASP A 233 -26.14 0.92 19.21
N GLN A 234 -25.11 0.67 18.40
CA GLN A 234 -24.66 1.54 17.31
C GLN A 234 -24.39 0.70 16.07
N ARG A 235 -24.81 1.20 14.89
CA ARG A 235 -24.48 0.62 13.60
C ARG A 235 -23.76 1.64 12.74
N ILE A 236 -22.66 1.22 12.12
CA ILE A 236 -21.78 2.06 11.30
C ILE A 236 -21.61 1.39 9.93
N ILE A 237 -21.64 2.18 8.87
CA ILE A 237 -21.28 1.73 7.51
C ILE A 237 -19.99 2.42 7.10
N VAL A 238 -19.00 1.62 6.72
CA VAL A 238 -17.69 2.05 6.24
C VAL A 238 -17.56 1.60 4.80
N GLU A 239 -17.69 2.52 3.85
CA GLU A 239 -17.48 2.24 2.44
C GLU A 239 -16.06 2.62 2.07
N PHE A 240 -15.40 1.81 1.24
CA PHE A 240 -14.05 2.12 0.78
C PHE A 240 -13.85 1.85 -0.70
N THR A 241 -12.96 2.63 -1.29
CA THR A 241 -12.56 2.48 -2.70
C THR A 241 -11.11 2.90 -2.90
N LEU A 242 -10.52 2.50 -4.03
CA LEU A 242 -9.26 3.05 -4.52
C LEU A 242 -9.47 3.63 -5.89
N GLY A 243 -9.04 4.88 -6.08
CA GLY A 243 -9.31 5.58 -7.33
C GLY A 243 -8.75 6.98 -7.40
N VAL A 244 -9.10 7.68 -8.46
CA VAL A 244 -8.88 9.12 -8.59
C VAL A 244 -10.24 9.78 -8.43
N LEU A 245 -10.49 10.38 -7.27
CA LEU A 245 -11.78 11.02 -6.95
C LEU A 245 -11.66 12.55 -6.98
N ALA A 246 -12.81 13.23 -7.08
CA ALA A 246 -12.90 14.69 -7.14
C ALA A 246 -12.10 15.45 -6.05
N PRO A 247 -11.99 14.96 -4.79
CA PRO A 247 -11.16 15.61 -3.78
C PRO A 247 -9.67 15.64 -4.12
N ASN A 248 -9.16 14.66 -4.88
CA ASN A 248 -7.76 14.58 -5.32
C ASN A 248 -7.69 14.16 -6.80
N PRO A 249 -8.00 15.06 -7.75
CA PRO A 249 -8.23 14.72 -9.16
C PRO A 249 -6.97 14.29 -9.92
N THR A 250 -5.79 14.34 -9.29
CA THR A 250 -4.49 13.99 -9.87
C THR A 250 -3.80 12.83 -9.17
N ALA A 251 -4.38 12.30 -8.09
CA ALA A 251 -3.76 11.28 -7.27
C ALA A 251 -4.66 10.05 -7.14
N PHE A 252 -4.09 8.88 -7.38
CA PHE A 252 -4.73 7.60 -7.05
C PHE A 252 -4.51 7.33 -5.56
N LEU A 253 -5.57 7.28 -4.78
CA LEU A 253 -5.54 7.14 -3.32
C LEU A 253 -6.58 6.11 -2.85
N GLY A 254 -6.45 5.69 -1.60
CA GLY A 254 -7.48 4.95 -0.88
C GLY A 254 -8.42 5.92 -0.17
N TYR A 255 -9.71 5.66 -0.26
CA TYR A 255 -10.73 6.52 0.32
C TYR A 255 -11.66 5.72 1.22
N ILE A 256 -12.11 6.36 2.29
CA ILE A 256 -13.14 5.88 3.19
C ILE A 256 -14.30 6.87 3.15
N SER A 257 -15.53 6.36 3.15
CA SER A 257 -16.75 7.09 3.46
C SER A 257 -17.41 6.45 4.69
N LEU A 258 -17.92 7.29 5.57
CA LEU A 258 -18.59 6.89 6.80
C LEU A 258 -20.06 7.27 6.72
N ASP A 259 -20.94 6.30 6.94
CA ASP A 259 -22.41 6.45 6.98
C ASP A 259 -23.00 7.21 5.77
N GLY A 260 -22.45 6.96 4.58
CA GLY A 260 -22.88 7.58 3.32
C GLY A 260 -22.39 9.02 3.13
N GLY A 261 -21.43 9.48 3.92
CA GLY A 261 -20.76 10.76 3.76
C GLY A 261 -19.84 10.84 2.55
N ASP A 262 -19.15 11.98 2.39
CA ASP A 262 -18.17 12.15 1.33
C ASP A 262 -16.93 11.27 1.55
N PHE A 263 -16.33 10.82 0.44
CA PHE A 263 -15.09 10.06 0.48
C PHE A 263 -13.88 10.95 0.84
N SER A 264 -13.08 10.50 1.82
CA SER A 264 -11.80 11.12 2.18
C SER A 264 -10.69 10.08 2.34
N SER A 265 -9.48 10.49 1.94
CA SER A 265 -8.25 9.71 2.12
C SER A 265 -7.61 10.06 3.46
N LEU A 266 -7.09 9.07 4.19
CA LEU A 266 -6.41 9.33 5.45
C LEU A 266 -5.21 10.25 5.22
N VAL A 267 -5.16 11.35 5.96
CA VAL A 267 -3.96 12.16 6.16
C VAL A 267 -3.65 12.14 7.64
N ILE A 268 -2.48 11.62 7.99
CA ILE A 268 -2.05 11.53 9.39
C ILE A 268 -2.01 12.94 9.98
N PRO A 269 -2.80 13.23 11.05
CA PRO A 269 -2.81 14.55 11.66
C PRO A 269 -1.44 14.91 12.25
N ASP A 270 -1.09 16.20 12.22
CA ASP A 270 0.19 16.70 12.74
C ASP A 270 0.40 16.42 14.24
N SER A 271 -0.69 16.29 14.99
CA SER A 271 -0.70 15.88 16.39
C SER A 271 -1.41 14.53 16.54
N PRO A 272 -0.87 13.58 17.33
CA PRO A 272 -1.51 12.29 17.54
C PRO A 272 -2.93 12.47 18.11
N PRO A 273 -3.97 11.95 17.44
CA PRO A 273 -5.36 12.18 17.84
C PRO A 273 -5.67 11.80 19.29
N LEU A 274 -5.02 10.77 19.84
CA LEU A 274 -5.18 10.40 21.25
C LEU A 274 -4.87 11.57 22.20
N PHE A 275 -3.78 12.30 21.98
CA PHE A 275 -3.42 13.44 22.82
C PHE A 275 -4.39 14.60 22.61
N THR A 276 -4.78 14.85 21.37
CA THR A 276 -5.74 15.91 21.02
C THR A 276 -7.10 15.69 21.72
N ILE A 277 -7.61 14.45 21.69
CA ILE A 277 -8.87 14.07 22.36
C ILE A 277 -8.71 14.13 23.89
N ALA A 278 -7.63 13.58 24.45
CA ALA A 278 -7.39 13.61 25.90
C ALA A 278 -7.23 15.03 26.45
N GLN A 279 -6.83 16.00 25.62
CA GLN A 279 -6.75 17.43 25.96
C GLN A 279 -8.10 18.15 25.87
N GLY A 280 -9.17 17.45 25.50
CA GLY A 280 -10.54 17.96 25.51
C GLY A 280 -11.14 18.30 24.15
N ALA A 281 -10.43 18.04 23.04
CA ALA A 281 -11.05 18.06 21.72
C ALA A 281 -12.05 16.89 21.59
N LYS A 282 -13.04 17.07 20.72
CA LYS A 282 -13.99 16.01 20.37
C LYS A 282 -13.56 15.31 19.09
N THR A 283 -14.14 14.13 18.86
CA THR A 283 -13.99 13.42 17.59
C THR A 283 -14.34 14.30 16.39
N GLU A 284 -15.38 15.13 16.52
CA GLU A 284 -15.82 16.05 15.46
C GLU A 284 -14.83 17.19 15.16
N ASP A 285 -13.91 17.48 16.09
CA ASP A 285 -12.90 18.53 15.93
C ASP A 285 -11.68 18.04 15.13
N LEU A 286 -11.57 16.72 14.91
CA LEU A 286 -10.51 16.15 14.07
C LEU A 286 -10.76 16.50 12.59
N PRO A 287 -9.69 16.66 11.78
CA PRO A 287 -9.84 16.87 10.34
C PRO A 287 -10.68 15.76 9.71
N THR A 288 -11.50 16.07 8.70
CA THR A 288 -12.27 15.06 7.96
C THR A 288 -11.37 13.98 7.35
N THR A 289 -10.16 14.36 6.94
CA THR A 289 -9.11 13.44 6.46
C THR A 289 -8.57 12.49 7.53
N ALA A 290 -8.98 12.61 8.80
CA ALA A 290 -8.67 11.62 9.83
C ALA A 290 -9.60 10.40 9.74
N ASN A 291 -10.70 10.49 8.99
CA ASN A 291 -11.72 9.45 8.86
C ASN A 291 -12.15 8.92 10.24
N ALA A 292 -12.45 9.83 11.18
CA ALA A 292 -12.69 9.47 12.57
C ALA A 292 -14.18 9.27 12.85
N ILE A 293 -14.53 8.21 13.58
CA ILE A 293 -15.88 7.95 14.08
C ILE A 293 -15.87 7.66 15.57
N LYS A 294 -16.87 8.19 16.27
CA LYS A 294 -17.01 8.05 17.71
C LYS A 294 -17.70 6.73 18.08
N LEU A 295 -17.12 6.02 19.05
CA LEU A 295 -17.74 4.90 19.75
C LEU A 295 -18.00 5.30 21.20
N LYS A 296 -19.24 5.14 21.66
CA LYS A 296 -19.60 5.44 23.05
C LYS A 296 -19.20 4.28 23.96
N HIS A 297 -18.69 4.62 25.15
CA HIS A 297 -18.19 3.64 26.11
C HIS A 297 -19.25 2.58 26.45
N ASN A 298 -18.86 1.30 26.33
CA ASN A 298 -19.64 0.08 26.54
C ASN A 298 -20.80 -0.18 25.57
N ASP A 299 -20.94 0.59 24.48
CA ASP A 299 -21.91 0.26 23.43
C ASP A 299 -21.46 -1.02 22.68
N HIS A 300 -22.42 -1.87 22.33
CA HIS A 300 -22.21 -2.99 21.43
C HIS A 300 -22.36 -2.50 19.98
N VAL A 301 -21.24 -2.41 19.27
CA VAL A 301 -21.16 -1.75 17.95
C VAL A 301 -21.18 -2.79 16.84
N GLU A 302 -21.98 -2.55 15.81
CA GLU A 302 -21.94 -3.29 14.54
C GLU A 302 -21.37 -2.40 13.44
N VAL A 303 -20.36 -2.89 12.73
CA VAL A 303 -19.73 -2.18 11.62
C VAL A 303 -19.87 -3.01 10.35
N VAL A 304 -20.35 -2.38 9.29
CA VAL A 304 -20.44 -2.96 7.95
C VAL A 304 -19.34 -2.32 7.10
N VAL A 305 -18.31 -3.09 6.76
CA VAL A 305 -17.23 -2.64 5.87
C VAL A 305 -17.54 -3.08 4.46
N VAL A 306 -17.58 -2.14 3.52
CA VAL A 306 -18.05 -2.32 2.14
C VAL A 306 -16.92 -2.00 1.16
N ASN A 307 -16.67 -2.94 0.25
CA ASN A 307 -15.62 -2.87 -0.76
C ASN A 307 -16.20 -2.49 -2.13
N GLU A 308 -15.82 -1.32 -2.62
CA GLU A 308 -16.17 -0.83 -3.97
C GLU A 308 -15.07 -1.13 -5.02
N THR A 309 -14.29 -2.19 -4.82
CA THR A 309 -13.19 -2.56 -5.72
C THR A 309 -13.25 -4.03 -6.15
N PRO A 310 -12.66 -4.38 -7.31
CA PRO A 310 -12.66 -5.74 -7.83
C PRO A 310 -11.59 -6.66 -7.20
N ASP A 311 -10.90 -6.20 -6.16
CA ASP A 311 -9.89 -6.97 -5.42
C ASP A 311 -10.32 -7.16 -3.95
N GLN A 312 -9.93 -8.26 -3.32
CA GLN A 312 -10.17 -8.47 -1.89
C GLN A 312 -9.20 -7.66 -1.02
N HIS A 313 -9.64 -7.24 0.17
CA HIS A 313 -8.87 -6.38 1.06
C HIS A 313 -8.83 -6.93 2.49
N PRO A 314 -7.65 -7.31 3.02
CA PRO A 314 -7.53 -7.60 4.44
C PRO A 314 -7.54 -6.29 5.22
N PHE A 315 -8.45 -6.14 6.17
CA PHE A 315 -8.48 -5.02 7.11
C PHE A 315 -8.02 -5.47 8.48
N HIS A 316 -7.14 -4.68 9.09
CA HIS A 316 -6.69 -4.86 10.46
C HIS A 316 -7.32 -3.80 11.36
N LEU A 317 -7.86 -4.22 12.51
CA LEU A 317 -8.35 -3.35 13.55
C LEU A 317 -7.43 -3.43 14.76
N HIS A 318 -6.95 -2.27 15.22
CA HIS A 318 -6.09 -2.18 16.39
C HIS A 318 -6.88 -2.38 17.68
N ALA A 319 -6.23 -3.00 18.67
CA ALA A 319 -6.68 -3.16 20.06
C ALA A 319 -7.99 -3.93 20.31
N HIS A 320 -8.66 -4.37 19.25
CA HIS A 320 -9.87 -5.18 19.29
C HIS A 320 -9.69 -6.42 18.42
N SER A 321 -10.24 -7.55 18.88
CA SER A 321 -10.49 -8.71 18.02
C SER A 321 -12.00 -8.80 17.83
N PRO A 322 -12.58 -8.16 16.81
CA PRO A 322 -14.02 -8.14 16.62
C PRO A 322 -14.56 -9.52 16.23
N TRP A 323 -15.85 -9.71 16.47
CA TRP A 323 -16.59 -10.87 16.01
C TRP A 323 -17.07 -10.65 14.58
N ILE A 324 -16.63 -11.49 13.65
CA ILE A 324 -17.10 -11.43 12.27
C ILE A 324 -18.42 -12.20 12.18
N VAL A 325 -19.51 -11.47 12.00
CA VAL A 325 -20.88 -11.99 12.07
C VAL A 325 -21.53 -12.14 10.70
N GLY A 326 -20.96 -11.56 9.65
CA GLY A 326 -21.46 -11.75 8.29
C GLY A 326 -20.41 -11.40 7.23
N SER A 327 -20.49 -12.03 6.07
CA SER A 327 -19.71 -11.69 4.88
C SER A 327 -20.50 -12.07 3.63
N GLY A 328 -20.35 -11.32 2.54
CA GLY A 328 -21.06 -11.61 1.30
C GLY A 328 -20.89 -10.56 0.22
N ARG A 329 -21.72 -10.66 -0.82
CA ARG A 329 -21.84 -9.67 -1.90
C ARG A 329 -23.32 -9.37 -2.15
N THR A 330 -23.69 -8.10 -2.25
CA THR A 330 -25.05 -7.66 -2.60
C THR A 330 -25.01 -6.21 -3.07
N SER A 331 -26.10 -5.70 -3.64
CA SER A 331 -26.17 -4.32 -4.11
C SER A 331 -25.96 -3.31 -2.97
N ARG A 332 -25.40 -2.13 -3.30
CA ARG A 332 -25.20 -1.04 -2.34
C ARG A 332 -26.49 -0.69 -1.58
N ASP A 333 -27.61 -0.58 -2.30
CA ASP A 333 -28.92 -0.28 -1.71
C ASP A 333 -29.34 -1.32 -0.67
N ASN A 334 -29.06 -2.61 -0.91
CA ASN A 334 -29.35 -3.66 0.05
C ASN A 334 -28.48 -3.54 1.30
N ILE A 335 -27.19 -3.24 1.14
CA ILE A 335 -26.28 -3.04 2.28
C ILE A 335 -26.76 -1.87 3.14
N LEU A 336 -27.03 -0.72 2.52
CA LEU A 336 -27.50 0.49 3.20
C LEU A 336 -28.86 0.28 3.88
N ALA A 337 -29.76 -0.52 3.29
CA ALA A 337 -31.03 -0.91 3.89
C ALA A 337 -30.88 -1.97 5.00
N GLY A 338 -29.69 -2.54 5.19
CA GLY A 338 -29.44 -3.63 6.13
C GLY A 338 -29.89 -5.02 5.67
N ASN A 339 -30.23 -5.16 4.40
CA ASN A 339 -30.60 -6.43 3.75
C ASN A 339 -29.35 -7.22 3.37
N VAL A 340 -28.58 -7.62 4.38
CA VAL A 340 -27.39 -8.47 4.24
C VAL A 340 -27.72 -9.93 4.57
N THR A 341 -26.82 -10.84 4.20
CA THR A 341 -26.89 -12.26 4.61
C THR A 341 -27.10 -12.37 6.12
N ALA A 342 -27.88 -13.38 6.54
CA ALA A 342 -28.20 -13.61 7.94
C ALA A 342 -26.94 -13.65 8.81
N LEU A 343 -26.94 -12.84 9.88
CA LEU A 343 -25.80 -12.69 10.77
C LEU A 343 -25.65 -13.91 11.69
N ARG A 344 -24.42 -14.42 11.78
CA ARG A 344 -24.01 -15.50 12.68
C ARG A 344 -23.73 -14.93 14.07
N LEU A 345 -24.79 -14.78 14.88
CA LEU A 345 -24.66 -14.25 16.25
C LEU A 345 -24.31 -15.31 17.31
N ASN A 346 -24.32 -16.59 16.94
CA ASN A 346 -23.90 -17.69 17.82
C ASN A 346 -22.59 -18.29 17.30
N GLY A 347 -21.55 -18.19 18.13
CA GLY A 347 -20.20 -18.62 17.81
C GLY A 347 -19.62 -18.01 16.53
N PRO A 348 -19.72 -16.68 16.29
CA PRO A 348 -18.98 -16.05 15.20
C PRO A 348 -17.47 -16.24 15.38
N MET A 349 -16.74 -16.22 14.28
CA MET A 349 -15.28 -16.16 14.34
C MET A 349 -14.84 -14.84 14.99
N GLN A 350 -13.67 -14.84 15.61
CA GLN A 350 -13.08 -13.65 16.22
C GLN A 350 -11.66 -13.48 15.68
N HIS A 351 -11.38 -12.35 15.06
CA HIS A 351 -10.07 -12.05 14.47
C HIS A 351 -9.88 -10.54 14.37
N ASP A 352 -8.65 -10.07 14.59
CA ASP A 352 -8.21 -8.67 14.42
C ASP A 352 -7.84 -8.29 12.98
N VAL A 353 -7.78 -9.27 12.07
CA VAL A 353 -7.54 -9.10 10.64
C VAL A 353 -8.62 -9.90 9.93
N PHE A 354 -9.36 -9.26 9.02
CA PHE A 354 -10.47 -9.90 8.32
C PHE A 354 -10.51 -9.48 6.86
N THR A 355 -10.84 -10.42 5.98
CA THR A 355 -10.87 -10.17 4.54
C THR A 355 -12.24 -9.64 4.09
N VAL A 356 -12.27 -8.42 3.55
CA VAL A 356 -13.44 -7.88 2.86
C VAL A 356 -13.42 -8.36 1.40
N PRO A 357 -14.43 -9.13 0.94
CA PRO A 357 -14.44 -9.71 -0.39
C PRO A 357 -14.50 -8.62 -1.47
N GLU A 358 -14.06 -8.96 -2.69
CA GLU A 358 -14.17 -8.13 -3.88
C GLU A 358 -15.62 -7.92 -4.33
N CYS A 359 -15.87 -6.84 -5.08
CA CYS A 359 -17.14 -6.63 -5.76
C CYS A 359 -17.29 -7.56 -6.98
N THR A 360 -18.52 -7.86 -7.40
CA THR A 360 -18.77 -8.44 -8.73
C THR A 360 -18.75 -7.33 -9.78
N THR A 361 -18.08 -7.58 -10.91
CA THR A 361 -18.01 -6.59 -11.99
C THR A 361 -18.90 -6.95 -13.18
N ASP A 362 -19.46 -5.94 -13.84
CA ASP A 362 -20.07 -6.10 -15.16
C ASP A 362 -19.01 -6.25 -16.28
N ALA A 363 -19.48 -6.27 -17.53
CA ALA A 363 -18.61 -6.41 -18.70
C ALA A 363 -17.65 -5.23 -18.91
N ASP A 364 -17.98 -4.05 -18.38
CA ASP A 364 -17.18 -2.83 -18.46
C ASP A 364 -16.22 -2.70 -17.26
N GLY A 365 -16.29 -3.64 -16.30
CA GLY A 365 -15.45 -3.68 -15.11
C GLY A 365 -16.00 -2.84 -13.95
N ALA A 366 -17.23 -2.34 -14.03
CA ALA A 366 -17.86 -1.59 -12.95
C ALA A 366 -18.46 -2.53 -11.90
N CYS A 367 -18.30 -2.18 -10.61
CA CYS A 367 -18.87 -2.95 -9.51
C CYS A 367 -20.40 -2.92 -9.54
N THR A 368 -21.03 -4.09 -9.38
CA THR A 368 -22.49 -4.29 -9.40
C THR A 368 -22.99 -4.69 -8.01
N ASP A 369 -22.53 -5.83 -7.50
CA ASP A 369 -22.70 -6.22 -6.11
C ASP A 369 -21.40 -5.95 -5.35
N LEU A 370 -21.50 -5.19 -4.26
CA LEU A 370 -20.37 -4.82 -3.43
C LEU A 370 -20.06 -5.94 -2.45
N GLY A 371 -18.78 -6.24 -2.27
CA GLY A 371 -18.34 -7.13 -1.21
C GLY A 371 -18.48 -6.44 0.14
N TYR A 372 -18.87 -7.18 1.17
CA TYR A 372 -18.98 -6.63 2.51
C TYR A 372 -18.60 -7.64 3.59
N VAL A 373 -18.17 -7.10 4.74
CA VAL A 373 -18.02 -7.82 6.01
C VAL A 373 -18.79 -7.06 7.08
N VAL A 374 -19.52 -7.80 7.92
CA VAL A 374 -20.16 -7.28 9.12
C VAL A 374 -19.41 -7.83 10.32
N PHE A 375 -18.87 -6.94 11.14
CA PHE A 375 -18.27 -7.31 12.40
C PHE A 375 -18.94 -6.59 13.56
N ARG A 376 -18.80 -7.16 14.76
CA ARG A 376 -19.23 -6.54 16.00
C ARG A 376 -18.11 -6.46 17.02
N LEU A 377 -18.16 -5.46 17.87
CA LEU A 377 -17.23 -5.30 19.00
C LEU A 377 -17.95 -4.63 20.17
N ASN A 378 -17.36 -4.74 21.34
CA ASN A 378 -17.76 -3.93 22.49
C ASN A 378 -16.79 -2.77 22.60
N ALA A 379 -17.32 -1.56 22.76
CA ALA A 379 -16.50 -0.38 23.00
C ALA A 379 -16.03 -0.32 24.47
N ASP A 380 -15.21 -1.30 24.90
CA ASP A 380 -14.73 -1.51 26.27
C ASP A 380 -13.25 -1.15 26.52
N ASN A 381 -12.59 -0.51 25.55
CA ASN A 381 -11.18 -0.12 25.57
C ASN A 381 -11.00 1.35 25.12
N PRO A 382 -11.15 2.33 26.05
CA PRO A 382 -10.99 3.76 25.75
C PRO A 382 -9.69 4.09 25.01
N GLY A 383 -9.78 4.74 23.85
CA GLY A 383 -8.62 5.01 23.02
C GLY A 383 -8.95 5.55 21.63
N VAL A 384 -7.90 5.71 20.80
CA VAL A 384 -8.04 6.02 19.38
C VAL A 384 -7.41 4.90 18.58
N TRP A 385 -8.24 4.08 17.93
CA TRP A 385 -7.84 2.83 17.30
C TRP A 385 -7.91 2.91 15.79
N LEU A 386 -6.80 2.58 15.13
CA LEU A 386 -6.72 2.58 13.68
C LEU A 386 -7.36 1.31 13.12
N MET A 387 -8.18 1.46 12.09
CA MET A 387 -8.58 0.37 11.20
C MET A 387 -8.04 0.67 9.80
N HIS A 388 -7.26 -0.24 9.22
CA HIS A 388 -6.63 0.00 7.93
C HIS A 388 -6.50 -1.26 7.09
N CYS A 389 -6.38 -1.10 5.77
CA CYS A 389 -6.02 -2.22 4.93
C CYS A 389 -4.59 -2.67 5.26
N HIS A 390 -4.39 -3.98 5.43
CA HIS A 390 -3.10 -4.59 5.77
C HIS A 390 -2.23 -4.88 4.54
N ILE A 391 -2.66 -4.45 3.36
CA ILE A 391 -1.78 -4.34 2.20
C ILE A 391 -1.01 -3.03 2.35
N ASP A 392 0.30 -3.10 2.60
CA ASP A 392 1.15 -1.95 2.95
C ASP A 392 0.94 -0.74 2.05
N TRP A 393 0.87 -0.95 0.73
CA TRP A 393 0.70 0.14 -0.22
C TRP A 393 -0.73 0.73 -0.22
N HIS A 394 -1.77 -0.04 0.12
CA HIS A 394 -3.12 0.52 0.33
C HIS A 394 -3.16 1.43 1.55
N PHE A 395 -2.50 1.03 2.65
CA PHE A 395 -2.38 1.87 3.85
C PHE A 395 -1.66 3.18 3.54
N VAL A 396 -0.52 3.13 2.84
CA VAL A 396 0.24 4.32 2.42
C VAL A 396 -0.58 5.24 1.51
N LEU A 397 -1.49 4.68 0.70
CA LEU A 397 -2.43 5.45 -0.12
C LEU A 397 -3.58 6.09 0.67
N GLY A 398 -3.65 5.88 1.99
CA GLY A 398 -4.65 6.50 2.86
C GLY A 398 -5.90 5.64 3.13
N LEU A 399 -5.86 4.33 2.82
CA LEU A 399 -6.97 3.40 3.06
C LEU A 399 -7.06 2.99 4.53
N ALA A 400 -7.47 3.94 5.37
CA ALA A 400 -7.51 3.81 6.81
C ALA A 400 -8.48 4.80 7.47
N MET A 401 -8.90 4.47 8.69
CA MET A 401 -9.82 5.27 9.50
C MET A 401 -9.56 5.11 11.00
N LEU A 402 -10.14 5.99 11.81
CA LEU A 402 -9.96 6.01 13.26
C LEU A 402 -11.30 5.74 13.97
N PHE A 403 -11.29 4.80 14.91
CA PHE A 403 -12.32 4.70 15.95
C PHE A 403 -11.87 5.50 17.16
N VAL A 404 -12.63 6.52 17.55
CA VAL A 404 -12.42 7.27 18.80
C VAL A 404 -13.38 6.73 19.83
N GLU A 405 -12.85 5.94 20.75
CA GLU A 405 -13.62 5.17 21.71
C GLU A 405 -13.59 5.82 23.09
N ALA A 406 -14.79 6.04 23.65
CA ALA A 406 -14.96 6.60 24.98
C ALA A 406 -14.22 7.94 25.18
N GLU A 407 -14.39 8.89 24.25
CA GLU A 407 -13.74 10.22 24.32
C GLU A 407 -14.02 10.98 25.63
N ASP A 408 -15.18 10.74 26.25
CA ASP A 408 -15.56 11.30 27.55
C ASP A 408 -14.67 10.75 28.68
N VAL A 409 -14.44 9.44 28.68
CA VAL A 409 -13.52 8.78 29.62
C VAL A 409 -12.09 9.27 29.39
N LEU A 410 -11.64 9.35 28.13
CA LEU A 410 -10.31 9.86 27.79
C LEU A 410 -10.09 11.30 28.23
N ARG A 411 -11.12 12.15 28.19
CA ARG A 411 -11.03 13.54 28.66
C ARG A 411 -11.00 13.62 30.18
N ASP A 412 -11.81 12.81 30.86
CA ASP A 412 -11.99 12.91 32.31
C ASP A 412 -10.81 12.26 33.07
N GLU A 413 -10.26 11.16 32.54
CA GLU A 413 -9.14 10.41 33.16
C GLU A 413 -7.78 10.69 32.48
N GLY A 414 -7.77 11.41 31.36
CA GLY A 414 -6.58 11.68 30.57
C GLY A 414 -5.96 10.41 29.99
N LEU A 415 -4.64 10.42 29.82
CA LEU A 415 -3.88 9.25 29.34
C LEU A 415 -3.93 8.05 30.32
N GLY A 416 -4.41 8.25 31.55
CA GLY A 416 -4.59 7.17 32.52
C GLY A 416 -5.74 6.21 32.19
N ALA A 417 -6.72 6.65 31.38
CA ALA A 417 -7.78 5.78 30.85
C ALA A 417 -7.28 4.83 29.76
N PHE A 418 -6.13 5.14 29.14
CA PHE A 418 -5.57 4.29 28.11
C PHE A 418 -4.96 3.04 28.73
N SER A 419 -5.33 1.87 28.21
CA SER A 419 -4.81 0.57 28.63
C SER A 419 -3.30 0.58 28.93
N ASN A 420 -2.94 0.11 30.13
CA ASN A 420 -1.55 0.00 30.62
C ASN A 420 -0.62 -0.85 29.73
N ASN A 421 -1.16 -1.54 28.71
CA ASN A 421 -0.41 -2.54 27.94
C ASN A 421 0.35 -1.99 26.71
N MET A 422 0.13 -0.76 26.23
CA MET A 422 0.80 -0.31 24.99
C MET A 422 1.52 1.04 25.06
N LEU A 423 0.95 2.10 25.62
CA LEU A 423 1.57 3.43 25.50
C LEU A 423 2.87 3.57 26.32
N LEU A 424 2.93 2.95 27.50
CA LEU A 424 4.06 3.13 28.44
C LEU A 424 5.37 2.50 27.94
N SER A 425 5.34 1.59 26.96
CA SER A 425 6.57 1.01 26.39
C SER A 425 7.17 1.86 25.25
N VAL A 426 6.33 2.53 24.46
CA VAL A 426 6.76 3.34 23.29
C VAL A 426 7.01 4.79 23.69
N CYS A 427 6.23 5.34 24.61
CA CYS A 427 6.29 6.74 25.04
C CYS A 427 7.22 6.99 26.24
N ASN A 428 8.12 6.06 26.59
CA ASN A 428 9.18 6.28 27.58
C ASN A 428 10.26 7.31 27.13
N GLY A 429 10.04 7.99 26.00
CA GLY A 429 10.77 9.19 25.63
C GLY A 429 10.07 10.44 26.18
N ASN A 430 10.79 11.25 26.95
CA ASN A 430 10.34 12.53 27.49
C ASN A 430 9.59 13.40 26.46
N PHE A 431 8.27 13.38 26.48
CA PHE A 431 7.46 14.46 25.96
C PHE A 431 7.11 15.37 27.14
N THR A 432 7.75 16.53 27.19
CA THR A 432 7.33 17.61 28.08
C THR A 432 5.98 18.14 27.60
N LEU A 433 5.02 18.16 28.53
CA LEU A 433 3.70 18.78 28.41
C LEU A 433 3.74 20.22 27.89
#